data_AF-T1CVG9-F1
#
_entry.id   AF-T1CVG9-F1
#
_cell.length_a   1.000
_cell.length_b   1.000
_cell.length_c   1.000
_cell.angle_alpha   90.00
_cell.angle_beta   90.00
_cell.angle_gamma   90.00
#
_symmetry.space_group_name_H-M   'P 1'
#
loop_
_entity.id
_entity.type
_entity.pdbx_description
1 polymer ?
#
loop_
_entity_poly.entity_id
_entity_poly.type
_entity_poly.pdbx_seq_one_letter_code
_entity_poly.pdbx_strand_id
1 'polypeptide(L)'
;MGTTTMSYLRSKKRRLKNGKTQDYWYRVEGIREGGKVRQKVVEYLGTGPDTREVRLDPALAARVALALLEGQPNAVEAATRLRALGIDLPGHPKNFHLTYTPPLRRYTLRAE
;
A
#
# COMPACT_ATOMS: atom_id res chain seq x y z
N MET A 1 -13.49 21.33 12.64
CA MET A 1 -13.43 19.94 13.13
C MET A 1 -13.30 19.03 11.93
N GLY A 2 -12.12 18.47 11.68
CA GLY A 2 -11.92 17.55 10.56
C GLY A 2 -12.61 16.23 10.85
N THR A 3 -13.63 15.88 10.09
CA THR A 3 -14.18 14.52 10.12
C THR A 3 -13.10 13.57 9.62
N THR A 4 -12.59 12.71 10.50
CA THR A 4 -11.76 11.56 10.13
C THR A 4 -12.61 10.66 9.23
N THR A 5 -12.56 10.88 7.92
CA THR A 5 -13.32 10.07 6.97
C THR A 5 -12.70 8.68 6.94
N MET A 6 -13.43 7.68 7.44
CA MET A 6 -12.95 6.30 7.42
C MET A 6 -12.81 5.81 5.99
N SER A 7 -11.59 5.45 5.60
CA SER A 7 -11.29 4.79 4.32
C SER A 7 -11.41 3.28 4.46
N TYR A 8 -12.00 2.59 3.48
CA TYR A 8 -12.12 1.13 3.44
C TYR A 8 -11.78 0.56 2.07
N LEU A 9 -11.44 -0.73 2.04
CA LEU A 9 -11.16 -1.48 0.81
C LEU A 9 -12.47 -1.90 0.14
N ARG A 10 -12.59 -1.65 -1.16
CA ARG A 10 -13.68 -2.13 -2.00
C ARG A 10 -13.12 -2.90 -3.19
N SER A 11 -13.65 -4.11 -3.41
CA SER A 11 -13.37 -4.87 -4.63
C SER A 11 -14.47 -4.68 -5.67
N LYS A 12 -14.09 -4.75 -6.94
CA LYS A 12 -14.97 -4.78 -8.10
C LYS A 12 -14.51 -5.85 -9.06
N LYS A 13 -15.37 -6.83 -9.30
CA LYS A 13 -15.11 -7.90 -10.25
C LYS A 13 -15.28 -7.38 -11.68
N ARG A 14 -14.36 -7.72 -12.58
CA ARG A 14 -14.50 -7.48 -14.02
C ARG A 14 -14.13 -8.74 -14.80
N ARG A 15 -14.97 -9.05 -15.78
CA ARG A 15 -14.71 -10.13 -16.74
C ARG A 15 -13.78 -9.60 -17.83
N LEU A 16 -12.66 -10.28 -18.03
CA LEU A 16 -11.66 -9.99 -19.03
C LEU A 16 -12.06 -10.61 -20.38
N LYS A 17 -11.45 -10.13 -21.47
CA LYS A 17 -11.68 -10.64 -22.83
C LYS A 17 -11.32 -12.13 -22.99
N ASN A 18 -10.39 -12.63 -22.17
CA ASN A 18 -10.00 -14.05 -22.13
C ASN A 18 -10.97 -14.92 -21.30
N GLY A 19 -12.12 -14.39 -20.89
CA GLY A 19 -13.14 -15.11 -20.12
C GLY A 19 -12.89 -15.18 -18.61
N LYS A 20 -11.71 -14.81 -18.12
CA LYS A 20 -11.39 -14.83 -16.67
C LYS A 20 -12.02 -13.65 -15.94
N THR A 21 -12.44 -13.87 -14.70
CA THR A 21 -12.88 -12.79 -13.81
C THR A 21 -11.71 -12.33 -12.96
N GLN A 22 -11.44 -11.04 -12.95
CA GLN A 22 -10.38 -10.42 -12.16
C GLN A 22 -11.00 -9.43 -11.17
N ASP A 23 -10.52 -9.49 -9.93
CA ASP A 23 -10.94 -8.57 -8.87
C ASP A 23 -10.01 -7.36 -8.86
N TYR A 24 -10.61 -6.18 -8.88
CA TYR A 24 -9.92 -4.90 -8.83
C TYR A 24 -10.25 -4.19 -7.53
N TRP A 25 -9.23 -3.71 -6.84
CA TRP A 25 -9.33 -3.16 -5.50
C TRP A 25 -9.14 -1.65 -5.49
N TYR A 26 -9.90 -0.99 -4.61
CA TYR A 26 -9.92 0.47 -4.47
C TYR A 26 -9.96 0.81 -2.98
N ARG A 27 -9.22 1.84 -2.58
CA ARG A 27 -9.43 2.52 -1.29
C ARG A 27 -10.50 3.59 -1.52
N VAL A 28 -11.61 3.49 -0.79
CA VAL A 28 -12.75 4.40 -0.92
C VAL A 28 -13.06 5.07 0.41
N GLU A 29 -13.58 6.29 0.34
CA GLU A 29 -14.05 7.07 1.47
C GLU A 29 -15.56 7.30 1.37
N GLY A 30 -16.26 7.26 2.50
CA GLY A 30 -17.67 7.63 2.56
C GLY A 30 -17.84 9.15 2.67
N ILE A 31 -18.43 9.78 1.66
CA ILE A 31 -18.79 11.20 1.68
C ILE A 31 -20.33 11.34 1.80
N ARG A 32 -20.80 12.27 2.61
CA ARG A 32 -22.24 12.63 2.65
C ARG A 32 -22.49 13.72 1.62
N GLU A 33 -23.33 13.44 0.64
CA GLU A 33 -23.71 14.37 -0.42
C GLU A 33 -25.23 14.29 -0.61
N GLY A 34 -25.93 15.42 -0.44
CA GLY A 34 -27.39 15.49 -0.61
C GLY A 34 -28.19 14.56 0.31
N GLY A 35 -27.75 14.36 1.56
CA GLY A 35 -28.42 13.48 2.53
C GLY A 35 -28.18 11.98 2.31
N LYS A 36 -27.39 11.58 1.31
CA LYS A 36 -27.02 10.19 1.04
C LYS A 36 -25.52 9.98 1.24
N VAL A 37 -25.12 8.79 1.69
CA VAL A 37 -23.70 8.40 1.74
C VAL A 37 -23.30 7.89 0.37
N ARG A 38 -22.35 8.57 -0.27
CA ARG A 38 -21.70 8.15 -1.52
C ARG A 38 -20.28 7.71 -1.23
N GLN A 39 -19.76 6.83 -2.08
CA GLN A 39 -18.38 6.37 -1.97
C GLN A 39 -17.53 7.12 -2.99
N LYS A 40 -16.48 7.80 -2.51
CA LYS A 40 -15.46 8.44 -3.34
C LYS A 40 -14.25 7.52 -3.42
N VAL A 41 -13.77 7.24 -4.63
CA VAL A 41 -12.51 6.51 -4.81
C VAL A 41 -11.35 7.43 -4.51
N VAL A 42 -10.49 7.01 -3.59
CA VAL A 42 -9.31 7.76 -3.13
C VAL A 42 -8.05 7.24 -3.82
N GLU A 43 -7.92 5.92 -3.90
CA GLU A 43 -6.74 5.26 -4.48
C GLU A 43 -7.16 3.97 -5.19
N TYR A 44 -6.55 3.69 -6.34
CA TYR A 44 -6.70 2.42 -7.03
C TYR A 44 -5.54 1.50 -6.64
N LEU A 45 -5.87 0.31 -6.14
CA LEU A 45 -4.92 -0.65 -5.56
C LEU A 45 -4.61 -1.81 -6.50
N GLY A 46 -5.02 -1.72 -7.76
CA GLY A 46 -4.78 -2.78 -8.74
C GLY A 46 -5.55 -4.06 -8.40
N THR A 47 -4.88 -5.20 -8.53
CA THR A 47 -5.49 -6.54 -8.39
C THR A 47 -5.04 -7.27 -7.13
N GLY A 48 -4.15 -6.67 -6.34
CA GLY A 48 -3.67 -7.18 -5.06
C GLY A 48 -3.72 -6.05 -4.03
N PRO A 49 -4.74 -6.00 -3.15
CA PRO A 49 -4.92 -4.89 -2.19
C PRO A 49 -3.86 -4.88 -1.09
N ASP A 50 -3.23 -6.03 -0.87
CA ASP A 50 -2.21 -6.24 0.15
C ASP A 50 -0.80 -5.93 -0.37
N THR A 51 -0.67 -5.66 -1.67
CA THR A 51 0.62 -5.33 -2.29
C THR A 51 0.74 -3.82 -2.50
N ARG A 52 1.80 -3.21 -1.96
CA ARG A 52 2.10 -1.80 -2.23
C ARG A 52 3.56 -1.59 -2.59
N GLU A 53 3.76 -0.79 -3.63
CA GLU A 53 5.07 -0.28 -4.01
C GLU A 53 5.22 1.17 -3.58
N VAL A 54 6.24 1.45 -2.78
CA VAL A 54 6.58 2.79 -2.30
C VAL A 54 7.93 3.18 -2.90
N ARG A 55 7.96 4.32 -3.58
CA ARG A 55 9.23 4.90 -4.06
C ARG A 55 9.94 5.55 -2.89
N LEU A 56 11.23 5.25 -2.75
CA LEU A 56 12.06 5.78 -1.68
C LEU A 56 13.16 6.66 -2.27
N ASP A 57 13.44 7.77 -1.59
CA ASP A 57 14.70 8.47 -1.80
C ASP A 57 15.87 7.65 -1.20
N PRO A 58 17.14 7.95 -1.59
CA PRO A 58 18.28 7.16 -1.13
C PRO A 58 18.49 7.17 0.39
N ALA A 59 18.20 8.28 1.08
CA ALA A 59 18.39 8.39 2.51
C ALA A 59 17.34 7.57 3.28
N LEU A 60 16.09 7.63 2.84
CA LEU A 60 15.00 6.81 3.35
C LEU A 60 15.22 5.33 3.03
N ALA A 61 15.72 5.00 1.84
CA ALA A 61 16.06 3.63 1.46
C ALA A 61 17.10 3.00 2.40
N ALA A 62 18.13 3.77 2.79
CA ALA A 62 19.11 3.30 3.77
C ALA A 62 18.48 3.01 5.15
N ARG A 63 17.59 3.89 5.62
CA ARG A 63 16.85 3.70 6.88
C ARG A 63 15.92 2.48 6.82
N VAL A 64 15.25 2.27 5.68
CA VAL A 64 14.41 1.10 5.43
C VAL A 64 15.23 -0.18 5.42
N ALA A 65 16.40 -0.18 4.77
CA ALA A 65 17.29 -1.34 4.78
C ALA A 65 17.74 -1.71 6.20
N LEU A 66 18.13 -0.71 7.00
CA LEU A 66 18.46 -0.93 8.42
C LEU A 66 17.26 -1.49 9.18
N ALA A 67 16.07 -0.89 9.02
CA ALA A 67 14.86 -1.35 9.71
C ALA A 67 14.49 -2.80 9.38
N LEU A 68 14.77 -3.28 8.16
CA LEU A 68 14.52 -4.64 7.69
C LEU A 68 15.59 -5.66 8.10
N LEU A 69 16.85 -5.24 8.25
CA LEU A 69 17.98 -6.14 8.50
C LEU A 69 18.38 -6.20 9.98
N GLU A 70 18.25 -5.10 10.71
CA GLU A 70 18.77 -4.97 12.07
C GLU A 70 18.02 -5.87 13.06
N GLY A 71 18.71 -6.86 13.61
CA GLY A 71 18.15 -7.80 14.58
C GLY A 71 17.18 -8.83 13.99
N GLN A 72 17.15 -8.99 12.66
CA GLN A 72 16.30 -9.96 11.94
C GLN A 72 14.83 -9.93 12.42
N PRO A 73 14.16 -8.78 12.32
CA PRO A 73 12.81 -8.61 12.85
C PRO A 73 11.83 -9.52 12.11
N ASN A 74 10.82 -10.00 12.83
CA ASN A 74 9.68 -10.65 12.19
C ASN A 74 8.86 -9.63 11.38
N ALA A 75 7.94 -10.10 10.53
CA ALA A 75 7.17 -9.24 9.63
C ALA A 75 6.38 -8.13 10.35
N VAL A 76 5.88 -8.39 11.55
CA VAL A 76 5.10 -7.42 12.36
C VAL A 76 6.01 -6.31 12.88
N GLU A 77 7.18 -6.67 13.39
CA GLU A 77 8.19 -5.73 13.85
C GLU A 77 8.73 -4.88 12.70
N ALA A 78 9.05 -5.52 11.57
CA ALA A 78 9.44 -4.82 10.35
C ALA A 78 8.36 -3.82 9.91
N ALA A 79 7.09 -4.23 9.86
CA ALA A 79 5.98 -3.33 9.52
C ALA A 79 5.87 -2.14 10.50
N THR A 80 6.06 -2.39 11.80
CA THR A 80 5.99 -1.35 12.84
C THR A 80 7.12 -0.34 12.67
N ARG A 81 8.35 -0.81 12.41
CA ARG A 81 9.51 0.05 12.14
C ARG A 81 9.33 0.87 10.87
N LEU A 82 8.84 0.27 9.80
CA LEU A 82 8.59 0.97 8.54
C LEU A 82 7.47 2.03 8.67
N ARG A 83 6.42 1.75 9.45
CA ARG A 83 5.39 2.75 9.79
C ARG A 83 5.96 3.90 10.61
N ALA A 84 6.87 3.62 11.54
CA ALA A 84 7.58 4.66 12.30
C ALA A 84 8.46 5.54 11.40
N LEU A 85 8.92 5.02 10.25
CA LEU A 85 9.60 5.79 9.19
C LEU A 85 8.64 6.56 8.27
N GLY A 86 7.33 6.53 8.53
CA GLY A 86 6.30 7.23 7.74
C GLY A 86 5.84 6.49 6.49
N ILE A 87 6.16 5.20 6.35
CA ILE A 87 5.73 4.39 5.21
C ILE A 87 4.33 3.82 5.48
N ASP A 88 3.36 4.26 4.69
CA ASP A 88 1.99 3.72 4.75
C ASP A 88 1.95 2.33 4.08
N LEU A 89 1.91 1.28 4.91
CA LEU A 89 1.88 -0.12 4.49
C LEU A 89 0.44 -0.66 4.48
N PRO A 90 0.06 -1.43 3.44
CA PRO A 90 -1.27 -2.04 3.37
C PRO A 90 -1.41 -3.15 4.41
N GLY A 91 -2.47 -3.10 5.23
CA GLY A 91 -2.86 -4.22 6.11
C GLY A 91 -1.72 -4.75 6.99
N HIS A 92 -1.41 -6.04 6.83
CA HIS A 92 -0.38 -6.77 7.57
C HIS A 92 0.56 -7.48 6.59
N PRO A 93 1.54 -6.76 6.01
CA PRO A 93 2.44 -7.36 5.04
C PRO A 93 3.31 -8.41 5.73
N LYS A 94 3.48 -9.53 5.05
CA LYS A 94 4.30 -10.68 5.44
C LYS A 94 5.71 -10.59 4.86
N ASN A 95 5.86 -10.00 3.68
CA ASN A 95 7.11 -9.93 2.92
C ASN A 95 7.44 -8.50 2.53
N PHE A 96 8.74 -8.19 2.50
CA PHE A 96 9.26 -6.89 2.09
C PHE A 96 10.42 -7.07 1.12
N HIS A 97 10.35 -6.36 0.00
CA HIS A 97 11.39 -6.38 -1.02
C HIS A 97 11.87 -4.95 -1.27
N LEU A 98 13.13 -4.67 -0.93
CA LEU A 98 13.77 -3.41 -1.26
C LEU A 98 14.60 -3.58 -2.53
N THR A 99 14.14 -2.98 -3.63
CA THR A 99 14.76 -3.12 -4.95
C THR A 99 15.41 -1.82 -5.36
N TYR A 100 16.66 -1.90 -5.84
CA TYR A 100 17.35 -0.81 -6.53
C TYR A 100 17.35 -1.07 -8.04
N THR A 101 16.84 -0.12 -8.83
CA THR A 101 16.77 -0.23 -10.29
C THR A 101 17.75 0.74 -10.95
N PRO A 102 18.97 0.30 -11.33
CA PRO A 102 19.84 1.03 -12.25
C PRO A 102 19.30 0.93 -13.70
N PRO A 103 19.51 1.93 -14.59
CA PRO A 103 20.23 3.20 -14.43
C PRO A 103 19.40 4.33 -13.81
N LEU A 104 18.12 4.08 -13.51
CA LEU A 104 17.17 5.08 -13.03
C LEU A 104 17.43 5.57 -11.60
N ARG A 105 18.44 5.01 -10.91
CA ARG A 105 18.82 5.31 -9.52
C ARG A 105 17.63 5.30 -8.56
N ARG A 106 16.68 4.38 -8.80
CA ARG A 106 15.40 4.34 -8.10
C ARG A 106 15.39 3.23 -7.07
N TYR A 107 15.04 3.57 -5.83
CA TYR A 107 14.73 2.61 -4.78
C TYR A 107 13.23 2.42 -4.66
N THR A 108 12.78 1.17 -4.60
CA THR A 108 11.37 0.83 -4.44
C THR A 108 11.25 -0.22 -3.34
N LEU A 109 10.40 0.04 -2.36
CA LEU A 109 9.99 -0.95 -1.37
C LEU A 109 8.66 -1.54 -1.82
N ARG A 110 8.61 -2.86 -1.99
CA ARG A 110 7.38 -3.62 -2.20
C ARG A 110 7.04 -4.39 -0.94
N ALA A 111 5.86 -4.16 -0.38
CA ALA A 111 5.33 -4.88 0.76
C ALA A 111 4.14 -5.74 0.30
N GLU A 112 4.08 -7.00 0.76
CA GLU A 112 3.05 -8.01 0.43
C GLU A 112 2.63 -8.81 1.64
#